data_AF-A0A495U7R5-F1
#
_entry.id   AF-A0A495U7R5-F1
#
_cell.length_a   1.000
_cell.length_b   1.000
_cell.length_c   1.000
_cell.angle_alpha   90.00
_cell.angle_beta   90.00
_cell.angle_gamma   90.00
#
_symmetry.space_group_name_H-M   'P 1'
#
loop_
_entity.id
_entity.type
_entity.pdbx_description
1 polymer ?
#
loop_
_entity_poly.entity_id
_entity_poly.type
_entity_poly.pdbx_seq_one_letter_code
_entity_poly.pdbx_strand_id
1 'polypeptide(L)'
;MPNERKRGGKQGCKRNLQAEKTLYKSIYQIELARGSSYIASTCSPATQRIAITEVFQEFHLRYGPDTVSIFRELLAESLRQRNDLPAAQAVLSFEPC
;
A
#
# COMPACT_ATOMS: atom_id res chain seq x y z
N MET A 1 27.78 21.25 -37.57
CA MET A 1 26.54 21.90 -37.11
C MET A 1 25.97 21.09 -35.96
N PRO A 2 25.98 21.60 -34.72
CA PRO A 2 25.36 20.95 -33.57
C PRO A 2 23.85 21.25 -33.56
N ASN A 3 23.02 20.36 -33.01
CA ASN A 3 21.67 20.74 -32.61
C ASN A 3 21.33 20.10 -31.27
N GLU A 4 21.30 20.94 -30.25
CA GLU A 4 20.75 20.68 -28.93
C GLU A 4 19.24 20.42 -29.03
N ARG A 5 18.69 19.51 -28.21
CA ARG A 5 17.35 19.68 -27.60
C ARG A 5 17.06 18.68 -26.48
N LYS A 6 17.12 19.25 -25.26
CA LYS A 6 16.11 19.18 -24.19
C LYS A 6 15.92 17.89 -23.37
N ARG A 7 16.42 18.00 -22.12
CA ARG A 7 15.70 17.87 -20.83
C ARG A 7 14.78 16.66 -20.65
N GLY A 8 15.21 15.75 -19.76
CA GLY A 8 14.38 14.70 -19.15
C GLY A 8 14.83 14.31 -17.74
N GLY A 9 15.21 15.28 -16.90
CA GLY A 9 15.40 15.02 -15.47
C GLY A 9 14.04 14.74 -14.82
N LYS A 10 13.78 13.46 -14.44
CA LYS A 10 12.80 13.02 -13.41
C LYS A 10 12.67 11.49 -13.24
N GLN A 11 13.57 10.67 -13.76
CA GLN A 11 13.46 9.20 -13.69
C GLN A 11 14.34 8.52 -12.63
N GLY A 12 15.22 9.25 -11.93
CA GLY A 12 16.09 8.66 -10.88
C GLY A 12 15.37 8.36 -9.57
N CYS A 13 14.49 9.26 -9.11
CA CYS A 13 13.83 9.14 -7.80
C CYS A 13 12.69 8.10 -7.78
N LYS A 14 11.95 7.97 -8.88
CA LYS A 14 10.84 6.99 -8.99
C LYS A 14 11.31 5.53 -9.01
N ARG A 15 12.54 5.26 -9.45
CA ARG A 15 13.09 3.90 -9.54
C ARG A 15 13.55 3.37 -8.18
N ASN A 16 14.14 4.22 -7.33
CA ASN A 16 14.49 3.83 -5.96
C ASN A 16 13.22 3.54 -5.14
N LEU A 17 12.22 4.43 -5.20
CA LEU A 17 10.96 4.21 -4.50
C LEU A 17 10.22 2.96 -4.99
N GLN A 18 10.32 2.60 -6.28
CA GLN A 18 9.76 1.35 -6.79
C GLN A 18 10.54 0.13 -6.32
N ALA A 19 11.87 0.17 -6.31
CA ALA A 19 12.70 -0.93 -5.82
C ALA A 19 12.54 -1.15 -4.30
N GLU A 20 12.48 -0.06 -3.53
CA GLU A 20 12.15 -0.09 -2.11
C GLU A 20 10.73 -0.60 -1.89
N LYS A 21 9.74 -0.15 -2.67
CA LYS A 21 8.38 -0.72 -2.64
C LYS A 21 8.38 -2.22 -2.96
N THR A 22 9.20 -2.70 -3.90
CA THR A 22 9.32 -4.15 -4.18
C THR A 22 9.95 -4.90 -3.01
N LEU A 23 11.00 -4.37 -2.39
CA LEU A 23 11.60 -4.93 -1.19
C LEU A 23 10.58 -5.01 -0.05
N TYR A 24 9.90 -3.91 0.28
CA TYR A 24 8.86 -3.88 1.30
C TYR A 24 7.66 -4.76 0.95
N LYS A 25 7.30 -4.88 -0.33
CA LYS A 25 6.25 -5.80 -0.79
C LYS A 25 6.65 -7.27 -0.56
N SER A 26 7.92 -7.63 -0.73
CA SER A 26 8.44 -8.96 -0.38
C SER A 26 8.56 -9.16 1.13
N ILE A 27 9.01 -8.16 1.89
CA ILE A 27 9.12 -8.22 3.36
C ILE A 27 7.74 -8.35 4.01
N TYR A 28 6.77 -7.55 3.56
CA TYR A 28 5.41 -7.51 4.09
C TYR A 28 4.45 -8.40 3.29
N GLN A 29 4.94 -9.28 2.42
CA GLN A 29 4.10 -10.08 1.52
C GLN A 29 3.05 -10.90 2.29
N ILE A 30 3.45 -11.48 3.42
CA ILE A 30 2.56 -12.27 4.27
C ILE A 30 1.48 -11.38 4.91
N GLU A 31 1.86 -10.24 5.47
CA GLU A 31 0.92 -9.32 6.12
C GLU A 31 -0.02 -8.67 5.10
N LEU A 32 0.47 -8.37 3.89
CA LEU A 32 -0.36 -7.92 2.76
C LEU A 32 -1.34 -9.00 2.32
N ALA A 33 -0.90 -10.25 2.21
CA ALA A 33 -1.77 -11.37 1.83
C ALA A 33 -2.84 -11.64 2.91
N ARG A 34 -2.44 -11.59 4.20
CA ARG A 34 -3.33 -11.78 5.34
C ARG A 34 -4.34 -10.65 5.45
N GLY A 35 -3.88 -9.39 5.41
CA GLY A 35 -4.74 -8.21 5.47
C GLY A 35 -5.69 -8.12 4.28
N SER A 36 -5.21 -8.35 3.06
CA SER A 36 -6.08 -8.36 1.88
C SER A 36 -7.11 -9.48 1.91
N SER A 37 -6.75 -10.68 2.37
CA SER A 37 -7.71 -11.79 2.54
C SER A 37 -8.74 -11.48 3.62
N TYR A 38 -8.30 -10.93 4.76
CA TYR A 38 -9.19 -10.58 5.86
C TYR A 38 -10.19 -9.49 5.45
N ILE A 39 -9.71 -8.42 4.81
CA ILE A 39 -10.53 -7.33 4.29
C ILE A 39 -11.48 -7.82 3.19
N ALA A 40 -11.00 -8.63 2.22
CA ALA A 40 -11.85 -9.15 1.14
C ALA A 40 -12.92 -10.14 1.65
N SER A 41 -12.66 -10.83 2.77
CA SER A 41 -13.61 -11.74 3.40
C SER A 41 -14.73 -10.99 4.16
N THR A 42 -14.52 -9.71 4.50
CA THR A 42 -15.56 -8.93 5.17
C THR A 42 -16.66 -8.51 4.19
N CYS A 43 -17.88 -9.03 4.41
CA CYS A 43 -19.03 -8.78 3.55
C CYS A 43 -19.74 -7.43 3.85
N SER A 44 -19.31 -6.69 4.89
CA SER A 44 -19.96 -5.44 5.30
C SER A 44 -18.96 -4.31 5.49
N PRO A 45 -19.30 -3.08 5.08
CA PRO A 45 -18.40 -1.93 5.19
C PRO A 45 -18.02 -1.59 6.65
N ALA A 46 -18.87 -1.92 7.62
CA ALA A 46 -18.56 -1.76 9.04
C ALA A 46 -17.47 -2.73 9.52
N THR A 47 -17.59 -4.02 9.18
CA THR A 47 -16.57 -5.03 9.52
C THR A 47 -15.30 -4.85 8.71
N GLN A 48 -15.40 -4.33 7.50
CA GLN A 48 -14.25 -3.98 6.67
C GLN A 48 -13.39 -2.89 7.31
N ARG A 49 -14.00 -1.84 7.88
CA ARG A 49 -13.26 -0.81 8.61
C ARG A 49 -12.58 -1.37 9.86
N ILE A 50 -13.24 -2.26 10.59
CA ILE A 50 -12.65 -2.93 11.76
C ILE A 50 -11.45 -3.77 11.32
N ALA A 51 -11.60 -4.58 10.26
CA ALA A 51 -10.52 -5.39 9.72
C ALA A 51 -9.32 -4.54 9.26
N ILE A 52 -9.59 -3.41 8.62
CA ILE A 52 -8.57 -2.42 8.24
C ILE A 52 -7.85 -1.91 9.49
N THR A 53 -8.58 -1.45 10.52
CA THR A 53 -8.00 -0.96 11.77
C THR A 53 -7.12 -2.02 12.43
N GLU A 54 -7.59 -3.26 12.56
CA GLU A 54 -6.83 -4.34 13.19
C GLU A 54 -5.53 -4.64 12.44
N VAL A 55 -5.59 -4.71 11.11
CA VAL A 55 -4.40 -4.92 10.26
C VAL A 55 -3.40 -3.79 10.42
N PHE A 56 -3.87 -2.53 10.44
CA PHE A 56 -3.00 -1.37 10.63
C PHE A 56 -2.41 -1.29 12.03
N GLN A 57 -3.19 -1.64 13.06
CA GLN A 57 -2.75 -1.59 14.45
C GLN A 57 -1.72 -2.69 14.75
N GLU A 58 -1.95 -3.92 14.24
CA GLU A 58 -0.99 -5.02 14.35
C GLU A 58 0.32 -4.67 13.60
N PHE A 59 0.20 -4.08 12.41
CA PHE A 59 1.36 -3.64 11.64
C PHE A 59 2.13 -2.50 12.32
N HIS A 60 1.41 -1.51 12.87
CA HIS A 60 1.99 -0.40 13.62
C HIS A 60 2.77 -0.88 14.85
N LEU A 61 2.21 -1.82 15.62
CA LEU A 61 2.87 -2.43 16.77
C LEU A 61 4.15 -3.19 16.39
N ARG A 62 4.19 -3.78 15.20
CA ARG A 62 5.29 -4.66 14.77
C ARG A 62 6.42 -3.92 14.04
N TYR A 63 6.09 -2.90 13.23
CA TYR A 63 7.05 -2.21 12.35
C TYR A 63 7.20 -0.71 12.62
N GLY A 64 6.36 -0.14 13.48
CA GLY A 64 6.40 1.28 13.83
C GLY A 64 5.67 2.21 12.86
N PRO A 65 5.37 3.45 13.29
CA PRO A 65 4.49 4.37 12.56
C PRO A 65 5.05 4.83 11.21
N ASP A 66 6.38 4.88 11.06
CA ASP A 66 7.04 5.32 9.82
C ASP A 66 6.69 4.43 8.61
N THR A 67 6.42 3.15 8.85
CA THR A 67 6.16 2.16 7.78
C THR A 67 4.68 2.02 7.43
N VAL A 68 3.78 2.54 8.28
CA VAL A 68 2.32 2.47 8.11
C VAL A 68 1.86 3.14 6.81
N SER A 69 2.47 4.28 6.47
CA SER A 69 2.14 5.01 5.23
C SER A 69 2.49 4.20 3.97
N ILE A 70 3.64 3.54 3.96
CA ILE A 70 4.08 2.69 2.84
C ILE A 70 3.19 1.45 2.75
N PHE A 71 2.89 0.84 3.89
CA PHE A 71 2.02 -0.34 3.96
C PHE A 71 0.60 -0.05 3.46
N ARG A 72 0.03 1.12 3.79
CA ARG A 72 -1.27 1.57 3.28
C ARG A 72 -1.30 1.62 1.76
N GLU A 73 -0.29 2.22 1.14
CA GLU A 73 -0.19 2.26 -0.32
C GLU A 73 -0.07 0.85 -0.93
N LEU A 74 0.75 -0.01 -0.35
CA LEU A 74 0.97 -1.38 -0.84
C LEU A 74 -0.28 -2.26 -0.68
N LEU A 75 -1.03 -2.10 0.41
CA LEU A 75 -2.26 -2.82 0.67
C LEU A 75 -3.36 -2.38 -0.30
N ALA A 76 -3.50 -1.08 -0.52
CA ALA A 76 -4.43 -0.53 -1.51
C ALA A 76 -4.07 -1.01 -2.92
N GLU A 77 -2.79 -1.00 -3.32
CA GLU A 77 -2.36 -1.54 -4.61
C GLU A 77 -2.69 -3.03 -4.75
N SER A 78 -2.44 -3.82 -3.70
CA SER A 78 -2.73 -5.26 -3.69
C SER A 78 -4.23 -5.55 -3.83
N LEU A 79 -5.09 -4.74 -3.20
CA LEU A 79 -6.54 -4.84 -3.35
C LEU A 79 -7.02 -4.43 -4.75
N ARG A 80 -6.44 -3.37 -5.34
CA ARG A 80 -6.72 -2.99 -6.74
C ARG A 80 -6.31 -4.11 -7.71
N GLN A 81 -5.17 -4.76 -7.47
CA GLN A 81 -4.72 -5.89 -8.28
C GLN A 81 -5.68 -7.09 -8.20
N ARG A 82 -6.44 -7.23 -7.11
CA ARG A 82 -7.49 -8.25 -6.94
C ARG A 82 -8.87 -7.84 -7.47
N ASN A 83 -8.99 -6.67 -8.11
CA ASN A 83 -10.27 -6.03 -8.50
C ASN A 83 -11.17 -5.57 -7.33
N ASP A 84 -10.66 -5.54 -6.10
CA ASP A 84 -11.37 -5.01 -4.93
C ASP A 84 -11.16 -3.49 -4.78
N LEU A 85 -11.64 -2.74 -5.77
CA LEU A 85 -11.65 -1.27 -5.77
C LEU A 85 -12.30 -0.65 -4.51
N PRO A 86 -13.49 -1.10 -4.03
CA PRO A 86 -14.09 -0.52 -2.83
C PRO A 86 -13.22 -0.72 -1.58
N ALA A 87 -12.56 -1.88 -1.47
CA ALA A 87 -11.64 -2.15 -0.37
C ALA A 87 -10.39 -1.28 -0.44
N ALA A 88 -9.81 -1.14 -1.64
CA ALA A 88 -8.67 -0.27 -1.84
C ALA A 88 -9.00 1.18 -1.47
N GLN A 89 -10.19 1.66 -1.84
CA GLN A 89 -10.63 3.02 -1.52
C GLN A 89 -10.92 3.19 -0.03
N ALA A 90 -11.44 2.16 0.64
CA ALA A 90 -11.60 2.17 2.10
C ALA A 90 -10.24 2.27 2.81
N VAL A 91 -9.23 1.50 2.40
CA VAL A 91 -7.87 1.58 2.92
C VAL A 91 -7.22 2.95 2.63
N LEU A 92 -7.46 3.51 1.45
CA LEU A 92 -6.98 4.85 1.08
C LEU A 92 -7.77 5.98 1.72
N SER A 93 -8.95 5.75 2.29
CA SER A 93 -9.70 6.77 3.03
C SER A 93 -9.56 6.58 4.54
N PHE A 94 -8.93 5.50 4.97
CA PHE A 94 -8.67 5.20 6.36
C PHE A 94 -7.50 6.06 6.86
N GLU A 95 -7.79 6.95 7.79
CA GLU A 95 -6.78 7.64 8.58
C GLU A 95 -6.68 6.91 9.92
N PRO A 96 -5.52 6.32 10.26
CA PRO A 96 -5.29 5.82 11.60
C PRO A 96 -5.27 7.00 12.57
N CYS A 97 -6.17 6.99 13.56
CA CYS A 97 -6.21 7.96 14.66
C CYS A 97 -5.01 7.82 15.59
#